data_AF-A0A0K2H3C4-F1
#
_entry.id   AF-A0A0K2H3C4-F1
#
_cell.length_a   1.000
_cell.length_b   1.000
_cell.length_c   1.000
_cell.angle_alpha   90.00
_cell.angle_beta   90.00
_cell.angle_gamma   90.00
#
_symmetry.space_group_name_H-M   'P 1'
#
loop_
_entity.id
_entity.type
_entity.pdbx_description
1 polymer ?
#
loop_
_entity_poly.entity_id
_entity_poly.type
_entity_poly.pdbx_seq_one_letter_code
_entity_poly.pdbx_strand_id
1 'polypeptide(L)'
;MIDVADREFIDADALFVLDGIYNLLPASWQHSVRQDCESGEEFWAVELVLQGAIETGVAVNKGVLAAVERIAVGSDGDFAERIRRLAQRLE
;
A
#
# COMPACT_ATOMS: atom_id res chain seq x y z
N MET A 1 14.03 -0.38 -4.97
CA MET A 1 13.08 -1.46 -5.29
C MET A 1 12.83 -2.17 -3.98
N ILE A 2 11.70 -1.89 -3.34
CA ILE A 2 11.24 -2.77 -2.26
C ILE A 2 10.91 -4.09 -2.94
N ASP A 3 11.57 -5.18 -2.56
CA ASP A 3 11.07 -6.51 -2.88
C ASP A 3 9.93 -6.74 -1.89
N VAL A 4 8.72 -6.31 -2.26
CA VAL A 4 7.52 -6.65 -1.49
C VAL A 4 7.35 -8.16 -1.66
N ALA A 5 7.46 -8.82 -0.51
CA ALA A 5 7.80 -10.21 -0.26
C ALA A 5 7.07 -11.31 -1.05
N ASP A 6 5.87 -11.15 -1.62
CA ASP A 6 5.21 -12.27 -2.31
C ASP A 6 4.39 -11.78 -3.50
N ARG A 7 5.04 -11.80 -4.68
CA ARG A 7 4.46 -11.42 -5.98
C ARG A 7 3.27 -12.29 -6.40
N GLU A 8 2.96 -13.37 -5.67
CA GLU A 8 1.82 -14.24 -5.95
C GLU A 8 0.47 -13.62 -5.57
N PHE A 9 0.43 -12.67 -4.63
CA PHE A 9 -0.84 -12.11 -4.11
C PHE A 9 -1.14 -10.68 -4.58
N ILE A 10 -0.12 -9.95 -5.05
CA ILE A 10 -0.22 -8.54 -5.39
C ILE A 10 0.08 -8.34 -6.87
N ASP A 11 -0.91 -7.82 -7.61
CA ASP A 11 -0.78 -7.49 -9.04
C ASP A 11 0.44 -6.56 -9.29
N ALA A 12 1.23 -6.86 -10.33
CA ALA A 12 2.47 -6.14 -10.63
C ALA A 12 2.23 -4.65 -10.92
N ASP A 13 1.09 -4.28 -11.49
CA ASP A 13 0.73 -2.87 -11.73
C ASP A 13 0.46 -2.16 -10.41
N ALA A 14 -0.14 -2.87 -9.45
CA ALA A 14 -0.43 -2.32 -8.13
C ALA A 14 0.85 -2.14 -7.29
N LEU A 15 1.82 -3.07 -7.41
CA LEU A 15 3.15 -2.93 -6.82
C LEU A 15 3.91 -1.72 -7.36
N PHE A 16 3.93 -1.54 -8.69
CA PHE A 16 4.61 -0.41 -9.33
C PHE A 16 4.08 0.94 -8.83
N VAL A 17 2.76 1.00 -8.64
CA VAL A 17 2.07 2.18 -8.15
C VAL A 17 2.37 2.45 -6.66
N LEU A 18 2.34 1.41 -5.81
CA LEU A 18 2.68 1.52 -4.39
C LEU A 18 4.13 1.96 -4.19
N ASP A 19 5.06 1.48 -5.02
CA ASP A 19 6.46 1.93 -5.02
C ASP A 19 6.55 3.44 -5.37
N GLY A 20 5.70 3.92 -6.28
CA GLY A 20 5.57 5.35 -6.59
C GLY A 20 5.18 6.20 -5.37
N ILE A 21 4.20 5.75 -4.58
CA ILE A 21 3.79 6.44 -3.34
C ILE A 21 4.90 6.36 -2.30
N TYR A 22 5.46 5.16 -2.08
CA TYR A 22 6.53 4.92 -1.12
C TYR A 22 7.71 5.88 -1.31
N ASN A 23 8.14 6.07 -2.55
CA ASN A 23 9.27 6.96 -2.87
C ASN A 23 8.98 8.44 -2.57
N LEU A 24 7.71 8.83 -2.41
CA LEU A 24 7.29 10.17 -2.02
C LEU A 24 7.13 10.34 -0.50
N LEU A 25 7.14 9.24 0.27
CA LEU A 25 7.01 9.29 1.72
C LEU A 25 8.30 9.80 2.39
N PRO A 26 8.22 10.43 3.57
CA PRO A 26 9.38 10.76 4.39
C PRO A 26 10.18 9.51 4.78
N ALA A 27 11.49 9.68 5.01
CA ALA A 27 12.40 8.58 5.34
C ALA A 27 11.95 7.73 6.56
N SER A 28 11.28 8.33 7.54
CA SER A 28 10.74 7.62 8.71
C SER A 28 9.66 6.61 8.31
N TRP A 29 8.77 6.98 7.39
CA TRP A 29 7.72 6.10 6.85
C TRP A 29 8.31 5.03 5.96
N GLN A 30 9.28 5.41 5.12
CA GLN A 30 9.97 4.45 4.25
C GLN A 30 10.67 3.34 5.04
N HIS A 31 11.18 3.66 6.24
CA HIS A 31 11.79 2.68 7.14
C HIS A 31 10.76 1.72 7.71
N SER A 32 9.63 2.21 8.24
CA SER A 32 8.55 1.38 8.78
C SER A 32 7.95 0.45 7.72
N VAL A 33 7.66 0.96 6.52
CA VAL A 33 7.14 0.14 5.41
C VAL A 33 8.12 -0.98 5.03
N ARG A 34 9.43 -0.71 5.03
CA ARG A 34 10.44 -1.72 4.72
C ARG A 34 10.50 -2.80 5.80
N GLN A 35 10.42 -2.40 7.07
CA GLN A 35 10.44 -3.34 8.18
C GLN A 35 9.27 -4.33 8.11
N ASP A 36 8.07 -3.85 7.77
CA ASP A 36 6.87 -4.68 7.65
C ASP A 36 6.90 -5.58 6.39
N CYS A 37 7.57 -5.15 5.31
CA CYS A 37 7.83 -6.03 4.17
C CYS A 37 8.80 -7.16 4.54
N GLU A 38 9.87 -6.86 5.29
CA GLU A 38 10.90 -7.82 5.69
C GLU A 38 10.38 -8.86 6.70
N SER A 39 9.29 -8.56 7.43
CA SER A 39 8.63 -9.50 8.35
C SER A 39 7.62 -10.45 7.67
N GLY A 40 7.38 -10.30 6.36
CA GLY A 40 6.32 -11.02 5.64
C GLY A 40 4.92 -10.48 5.92
N GLU A 41 4.81 -9.29 6.52
CA GLU A 41 3.56 -8.58 6.80
C GLU A 41 3.23 -7.58 5.68
N GLU A 42 3.29 -8.04 4.44
CA GLU A 42 3.14 -7.22 3.23
C GLU A 42 1.83 -6.43 3.20
N PHE A 43 0.76 -7.00 3.74
CA PHE A 43 -0.52 -6.34 3.93
C PHE A 43 -0.39 -5.07 4.79
N TRP A 44 0.36 -5.14 5.89
CA TRP A 44 0.63 -4.00 6.77
C TRP A 44 1.50 -2.95 6.09
N ALA A 45 2.46 -3.39 5.26
CA ALA A 45 3.28 -2.48 4.47
C ALA A 45 2.42 -1.68 3.46
N VAL A 46 1.48 -2.32 2.76
CA VAL A 46 0.54 -1.64 1.85
C VAL A 46 -0.31 -0.62 2.62
N GLU A 47 -0.81 -1.00 3.79
CA GLU A 47 -1.59 -0.12 4.65
C GLU A 47 -0.79 1.12 5.08
N LEU A 48 0.45 0.92 5.55
CA LEU A 48 1.36 1.99 5.95
C LEU A 48 1.70 2.93 4.79
N VAL A 49 1.82 2.42 3.56
CA VAL A 49 2.06 3.27 2.38
C VAL A 49 0.88 4.20 2.13
N LEU A 50 -0.35 3.67 2.18
CA LEU A 50 -1.56 4.48 2.02
C LEU A 50 -1.75 5.47 3.17
N GLN A 51 -1.51 5.02 4.40
CA GLN A 51 -1.63 5.86 5.58
C GLN A 51 -0.59 6.99 5.55
N GLY A 52 0.66 6.68 5.17
CA GLY A 52 1.70 7.65 4.92
C GLY A 52 1.28 8.66 3.86
N ALA A 53 0.62 8.24 2.78
CA ALA A 53 0.13 9.15 1.75
C ALA A 53 -0.91 10.13 2.29
N ILE A 54 -1.86 9.65 3.11
CA ILE A 54 -2.86 10.50 3.77
C ILE A 54 -2.18 11.51 4.70
N GLU A 55 -1.27 11.05 5.57
CA GLU A 55 -0.64 11.90 6.58
C GLU A 55 0.31 12.94 5.98
N THR A 56 0.90 12.64 4.82
CA THR A 56 1.84 13.53 4.12
C THR A 56 1.16 14.39 3.05
N GLY A 57 -0.13 14.17 2.78
CA GLY A 57 -0.88 14.87 1.74
C GLY A 57 -0.43 14.52 0.32
N VAL A 58 0.23 13.37 0.13
CA VAL A 58 0.59 12.89 -1.21
C VAL A 58 -0.69 12.53 -1.96
N ALA A 59 -0.90 13.18 -3.10
CA ALA A 59 -2.05 12.91 -3.94
C ALA A 59 -1.96 11.49 -4.53
N VAL A 60 -3.02 10.70 -4.30
CA VAL A 60 -3.14 9.34 -4.83
C VAL A 60 -4.17 9.35 -5.96
N ASN A 61 -3.77 8.87 -7.14
CA ASN A 61 -4.65 8.80 -8.31
C ASN A 61 -5.71 7.68 -8.12
N LYS A 62 -6.95 7.88 -8.61
CA LYS A 62 -8.03 6.88 -8.51
C LYS A 62 -7.69 5.48 -9.05
N GLY A 63 -6.88 5.37 -10.10
CA GLY A 63 -6.37 4.11 -10.63
C GLY A 63 -5.47 3.37 -9.64
N VAL A 64 -4.76 4.09 -8.77
CA VAL A 64 -4.00 3.51 -7.65
C VAL A 64 -4.93 2.90 -6.63
N LEU A 65 -5.95 3.65 -6.22
CA LEU A 65 -6.96 3.17 -5.27
C LEU A 65 -7.65 1.91 -5.81
N ALA A 66 -8.02 1.91 -7.10
CA ALA A 66 -8.62 0.75 -7.75
C ALA A 66 -7.68 -0.47 -7.87
N ALA A 67 -6.36 -0.26 -8.00
CA ALA A 67 -5.38 -1.33 -8.00
C ALA A 67 -5.21 -1.92 -6.59
N VAL A 68 -5.19 -1.06 -5.58
CA VAL A 68 -5.07 -1.42 -4.17
C VAL A 68 -6.31 -2.13 -3.65
N GLU A 69 -7.51 -1.68 -4.02
CA GLU A 69 -8.75 -2.40 -3.72
C GLU A 69 -8.80 -3.80 -4.35
N ARG A 70 -8.24 -3.98 -5.56
CA ARG A 70 -8.16 -5.31 -6.20
C ARG A 70 -7.26 -6.27 -5.44
N ILE A 71 -6.14 -5.80 -4.90
CA ILE A 71 -5.27 -6.60 -4.01
C ILE A 71 -6.06 -7.01 -2.76
N ALA A 72 -6.78 -6.06 -2.16
CA ALA A 72 -7.53 -6.26 -0.93
C ALA A 72 -8.68 -7.27 -1.09
N VAL A 73 -9.34 -7.33 -2.25
CA VAL A 73 -10.41 -8.30 -2.55
C VAL A 73 -9.89 -9.75 -2.61
N GLY A 74 -8.60 -9.97 -2.88
CA GLY A 74 -7.97 -11.29 -2.86
C GLY A 74 -7.51 -11.76 -1.47
N SER A 75 -7.63 -10.91 -0.44
CA SER A 75 -7.11 -11.14 0.91
C SER A 75 -8.24 -11.37 1.93
N ASP A 76 -7.88 -11.62 3.19
CA ASP A 76 -8.83 -11.77 4.30
C ASP A 76 -9.78 -10.55 4.40
N GLY A 77 -11.05 -10.80 4.71
CA GLY A 77 -12.13 -9.81 4.59
C GLY A 77 -11.94 -8.56 5.45
N ASP A 78 -11.21 -8.67 6.57
CA ASP A 78 -10.90 -7.53 7.44
C ASP A 78 -9.86 -6.59 6.81
N PHE A 79 -8.85 -7.14 6.13
CA PHE A 79 -7.85 -6.36 5.42
C PHE A 79 -8.48 -5.60 4.25
N ALA A 80 -9.35 -6.28 3.48
CA ALA A 80 -10.10 -5.67 2.39
C ALA A 80 -10.88 -4.43 2.84
N GLU A 81 -11.53 -4.53 4.00
CA GLU A 81 -12.33 -3.47 4.58
C GLU A 81 -11.48 -2.30 5.10
N ARG A 82 -10.31 -2.57 5.72
CA ARG A 82 -9.37 -1.53 6.15
C ARG A 82 -8.83 -0.72 4.97
N ILE A 83 -8.39 -1.40 3.92
CA ILE A 83 -7.88 -0.76 2.70
C ILE A 83 -8.95 0.09 2.02
N ARG A 84 -10.19 -0.41 1.92
CA ARG A 84 -11.32 0.36 1.37
C ARG A 84 -11.56 1.65 2.15
N ARG A 85 -11.50 1.60 3.49
CA ARG A 85 -11.65 2.81 4.33
C ARG A 85 -10.52 3.82 4.11
N LEU A 86 -9.29 3.35 3.91
CA LEU A 86 -8.16 4.24 3.60
C LEU A 86 -8.30 4.85 2.21
N ALA A 87 -8.73 4.06 1.23
CA ALA A 87 -8.98 4.55 -0.13
C ALA A 87 -10.06 5.65 -0.17
N GLN A 88 -11.15 5.49 0.56
CA GLN A 88 -12.21 6.50 0.68
C GLN A 88 -11.73 7.83 1.31
N ARG A 89 -10.66 7.80 2.11
CA ARG A 89 -10.09 9.01 2.72
C ARG A 89 -9.13 9.75 1.78
N LEU A 90 -8.70 9.09 0.72
CA LEU A 90 -7.80 9.64 -0.31
C LEU A 90 -8.57 10.23 -1.50
N GLU A 91 -9.87 9.94 -1.63
CA GLU A 91 -10.78 10.60 -2.58
C GLU A 91 -11.28 11.97 -2.09
#